data_AF-A0A0B5QW72-F1
#
_entry.id   AF-A0A0B5QW72-F1
#
_cell.length_a   1.000
_cell.length_b   1.000
_cell.length_c   1.000
_cell.angle_alpha   90.00
_cell.angle_beta   90.00
_cell.angle_gamma   90.00
#
_symmetry.space_group_name_H-M   'P 1'
#
loop_
_entity.id
_entity.type
_entity.pdbx_description
1 polymer ?
#
loop_
_entity_poly.entity_id
_entity_poly.type
_entity_poly.pdbx_seq_one_letter_code
_entity_poly.pdbx_strand_id
1 'polypeptide(L)'
;MSNEELVLLYQQGDKEALTTLIKNNTGILNKLAFKYSKCSKLIDVEDLKQSGHIGLINAANRYNFELENKANFMTFAFYHIDREMQVCLNGRTSKDINNSKFYKSVMSLNVPIGEDGESNLELIDTVDSNSKDLENVEYILYCKELRRELEEAMRDSNTLQEQEVLKLFYGWNFRPLAGAEIEKILNLQPNKSNLIKTKALNKLRCSKWYRMYGIKYYADDIASHNHSYRSVEKLIDLNLHLKGLLADE
;
A
#
# COMPACT_ATOMS: atom_id res chain seq x y z
N MET A 1 26.35 -5.57 48.85
CA MET A 1 25.56 -6.77 48.56
C MET A 1 25.86 -7.23 47.15
N SER A 2 26.05 -8.53 46.98
CA SER A 2 26.17 -9.16 45.66
C SER A 2 24.83 -9.17 44.93
N ASN A 3 24.85 -9.42 43.61
CA ASN A 3 23.60 -9.50 42.84
C ASN A 3 22.76 -10.71 43.29
N GLU A 4 23.41 -11.83 43.60
CA GLU A 4 22.79 -13.06 44.10
C GLU A 4 22.08 -12.85 45.44
N GLU A 5 22.70 -12.13 46.38
CA GLU A 5 22.06 -11.75 47.65
C GLU A 5 20.80 -10.90 47.43
N LEU A 6 20.89 -9.90 46.55
CA LEU A 6 19.77 -9.02 46.23
C LEU A 6 18.61 -9.77 45.56
N VAL A 7 18.93 -10.74 44.69
CA VAL A 7 17.91 -11.60 44.06
C VAL A 7 17.22 -12.49 45.09
N LEU A 8 17.97 -13.06 46.04
CA LEU A 8 17.40 -13.88 47.11
C LEU A 8 16.44 -13.07 47.99
N LEU A 9 16.86 -11.88 48.44
CA LEU A 9 16.02 -10.96 49.22
C LEU A 9 14.76 -10.55 48.44
N TYR A 10 14.91 -10.25 47.15
CA TYR A 10 13.79 -9.93 46.29
C TYR A 10 12.79 -11.08 46.16
N GLN A 11 13.27 -12.32 45.97
CA GLN A 11 12.41 -13.52 45.93
C GLN A 11 11.70 -13.78 47.26
N GLN A 12 12.27 -13.33 48.39
CA GLN A 12 11.65 -13.39 49.72
C GLN A 12 10.62 -12.27 49.96
N GLY A 13 10.45 -11.34 49.02
CA GLY A 13 9.44 -10.28 49.05
C GLY A 13 9.97 -8.86 49.27
N ASP A 14 11.28 -8.67 49.39
CA ASP A 14 11.89 -7.35 49.55
C ASP A 14 11.94 -6.59 48.21
N LYS A 15 11.10 -5.57 48.07
CA LYS A 15 11.04 -4.74 46.85
C LYS A 15 12.18 -3.71 46.78
N GLU A 16 12.80 -3.33 47.89
CA GLU A 16 13.94 -2.42 47.87
C GLU A 16 15.20 -3.11 47.36
N ALA A 17 15.32 -4.42 47.61
CA ALA A 17 16.38 -5.25 47.04
C ALA A 17 16.36 -5.23 45.50
N LEU A 18 15.18 -5.27 44.88
CA LEU A 18 15.06 -5.14 43.42
C LEU A 18 15.53 -3.78 42.91
N THR A 19 15.17 -2.71 43.60
CA THR A 19 15.59 -1.35 43.23
C THR A 19 17.12 -1.22 43.27
N THR A 20 17.73 -1.81 44.30
CA THR A 20 19.19 -1.86 44.44
C THR A 20 19.84 -2.72 43.36
N LEU A 21 19.25 -3.88 43.03
CA LEU A 21 19.71 -4.75 41.95
C LEU A 21 19.72 -4.03 40.60
N ILE A 22 18.64 -3.32 40.28
CA ILE A 22 18.53 -2.54 39.05
C ILE A 22 19.63 -1.47 39.02
N LYS A 23 19.77 -0.67 40.09
CA LYS A 23 20.78 0.40 40.20
C LYS A 23 22.21 -0.15 39.97
N ASN A 24 22.56 -1.27 40.59
CA ASN A 24 23.87 -1.90 40.45
C ASN A 24 24.18 -2.34 39.01
N ASN A 25 23.15 -2.73 38.24
CA ASN A 25 23.31 -3.29 36.90
C ASN A 25 22.98 -2.31 35.77
N THR A 26 22.58 -1.07 36.10
CA THR A 26 22.27 0.00 35.12
C THR A 26 23.38 0.21 34.10
N GLY A 27 24.66 0.12 34.51
CA GLY A 27 25.80 0.31 33.60
C GLY A 27 25.86 -0.71 32.46
N ILE A 28 25.54 -1.99 32.74
CA ILE A 28 25.50 -3.05 31.72
C ILE A 28 24.28 -2.86 30.82
N LEU A 29 23.13 -2.54 31.41
CA LEU A 29 21.90 -2.27 30.65
C LEU A 29 22.06 -1.09 29.70
N ASN A 30 22.71 0.00 30.14
CA ASN A 30 23.02 1.15 29.30
C ASN A 30 23.93 0.78 28.12
N LYS A 31 24.96 -0.03 28.36
CA LYS A 31 25.86 -0.51 27.29
C LYS A 31 25.13 -1.37 26.26
N LEU A 32 24.25 -2.27 26.72
CA LEU A 32 23.46 -3.11 25.83
C LEU A 32 22.41 -2.32 25.05
N ALA A 33 21.67 -1.43 25.72
CA ALA A 33 20.70 -0.57 25.07
C ALA A 33 21.35 0.32 23.99
N PHE A 34 22.53 0.89 24.27
CA PHE A 34 23.28 1.68 23.28
C PHE A 34 23.81 0.84 22.11
N LYS A 35 24.18 -0.43 22.35
CA LYS A 35 24.52 -1.36 21.26
C LYS A 35 23.31 -1.58 20.35
N TYR A 36 22.14 -1.79 20.94
CA TYR A 36 20.89 -2.10 20.23
C TYR A 36 20.24 -0.89 19.54
N SER A 37 20.40 0.33 20.07
CA SER A 37 19.89 1.55 19.45
C SER A 37 20.54 1.84 18.10
N LYS A 38 21.78 1.39 17.89
CA LYS A 38 22.44 1.47 16.57
C LYS A 38 21.74 0.64 15.50
N CYS A 39 20.92 -0.35 15.88
CA CYS A 39 20.19 -1.23 14.95
C CYS A 39 18.82 -0.67 14.53
N SER A 40 18.33 0.41 15.15
CA SER A 40 17.04 1.01 14.81
C SER A 40 16.98 2.48 15.22
N LYS A 41 16.67 3.37 14.27
CA LYS A 41 16.41 4.79 14.56
C LYS A 41 14.99 5.05 15.10
N LEU A 42 14.14 4.03 15.11
CA LEU A 42 12.72 4.14 15.48
C LEU A 42 12.47 3.94 16.98
N ILE A 43 13.45 3.41 17.71
CA ILE A 43 13.29 3.06 19.12
C ILE A 43 14.29 3.88 19.91
N ASP A 44 13.80 4.56 20.95
CA ASP A 44 14.65 5.32 21.83
C ASP A 44 15.52 4.39 22.69
N VAL A 45 16.70 4.87 23.05
CA VAL A 45 17.60 4.18 23.97
C VAL A 45 16.91 3.94 25.31
N GLU A 46 16.06 4.87 25.78
CA GLU A 46 15.32 4.71 27.04
C GLU A 46 14.28 3.58 26.98
N ASP A 47 13.64 3.35 25.83
CA ASP A 47 12.71 2.21 25.65
C ASP A 47 13.46 0.87 25.69
N LEU A 48 14.65 0.82 25.08
CA LEU A 48 15.52 -0.35 25.13
C LEU A 48 16.02 -0.62 26.55
N LYS A 49 16.42 0.43 27.28
CA LYS A 49 16.82 0.31 28.70
C LYS A 49 15.68 -0.22 29.55
N GLN A 50 14.47 0.30 29.40
CA GLN A 50 13.29 -0.20 30.10
C GLN A 50 13.00 -1.66 29.79
N SER A 51 13.08 -2.07 28.51
CA SER A 51 12.96 -3.48 28.11
C SER A 51 14.04 -4.36 28.74
N GLY A 52 15.27 -3.83 28.86
CA GLY A 52 16.36 -4.46 29.59
C GLY A 52 16.08 -4.65 31.08
N HIS A 53 15.51 -3.63 31.75
CA HIS A 53 15.06 -3.74 33.14
C HIS A 53 14.02 -4.84 33.30
N ILE A 54 13.05 -4.94 32.39
CA ILE A 54 12.05 -6.02 32.39
C ILE A 54 12.73 -7.39 32.26
N GLY A 55 13.71 -7.52 31.36
CA GLY A 55 14.50 -8.75 31.23
C GLY A 55 15.26 -9.13 32.52
N LEU A 56 15.87 -8.15 33.19
CA LEU A 56 16.55 -8.36 34.47
C LEU A 56 15.58 -8.78 35.59
N ILE A 57 14.41 -8.14 35.69
CA ILE A 57 13.36 -8.49 36.64
C ILE A 57 12.86 -9.92 36.38
N ASN A 58 12.62 -10.27 35.12
CA ASN A 58 12.19 -11.60 34.73
C ASN A 58 13.25 -12.66 35.06
N ALA A 59 14.53 -12.34 34.92
CA ALA A 59 15.61 -13.22 35.34
C ALA A 59 15.62 -13.39 36.87
N ALA A 60 15.51 -12.30 37.63
CA ALA A 60 15.50 -12.34 39.09
C ALA A 60 14.34 -13.21 39.62
N ASN A 61 13.17 -13.13 39.00
CA ASN A 61 12.01 -13.98 39.35
C ASN A 61 12.23 -15.49 39.06
N ARG A 62 13.09 -15.83 38.11
CA ARG A 62 13.26 -17.22 37.60
C ARG A 62 14.56 -17.88 38.03
N TYR A 63 15.49 -17.12 38.60
CA TYR A 63 16.80 -17.64 38.99
C TYR A 63 16.65 -18.65 40.12
N ASN A 64 17.23 -19.85 39.93
CA ASN A 64 17.15 -20.94 40.89
C ASN A 64 18.49 -21.13 41.60
N PHE A 65 18.50 -20.94 42.92
CA PHE A 65 19.69 -21.09 43.76
C PHE A 65 20.06 -22.55 44.06
N GLU A 66 19.12 -23.49 43.92
CA GLU A 66 19.30 -24.91 44.23
C GLU A 66 19.87 -25.72 43.06
N LEU A 67 20.13 -25.06 41.92
CA LEU A 67 20.71 -25.74 40.76
C LEU A 67 22.17 -26.12 41.06
N GLU A 68 22.50 -27.40 40.91
CA GLU A 68 23.84 -27.95 41.20
C GLU A 68 24.95 -27.26 40.39
N ASN A 69 24.68 -26.96 39.11
CA ASN A 69 25.60 -26.25 38.21
C ASN A 69 25.11 -24.83 37.89
N LYS A 70 24.69 -24.05 38.90
CA LYS A 70 24.22 -22.67 38.67
C LYS A 70 25.33 -21.77 38.14
N ALA A 71 25.01 -21.02 37.08
CA ALA A 71 25.83 -19.89 36.67
C ALA A 71 25.64 -18.71 37.64
N ASN A 72 26.57 -17.75 37.64
CA ASN A 72 26.34 -16.47 38.33
C ASN A 72 25.07 -15.80 37.77
N PHE A 73 24.43 -14.96 38.58
CA PHE A 73 23.14 -14.38 38.22
C PHE A 73 23.23 -13.55 36.94
N MET A 74 24.30 -12.78 36.74
CA MET A 74 24.41 -11.93 35.55
C MET A 74 24.58 -12.71 34.25
N THR A 75 25.28 -13.85 34.29
CA THR A 75 25.40 -14.77 33.15
C THR A 75 24.03 -15.34 32.79
N PHE A 76 23.21 -15.70 33.78
CA PHE A 76 21.84 -16.14 33.55
C PHE A 76 20.94 -14.99 33.05
N ALA A 77 21.00 -13.83 33.70
CA ALA A 77 20.16 -12.68 33.42
C ALA A 77 20.44 -12.07 32.04
N PHE A 78 21.68 -12.18 31.55
CA PHE A 78 22.07 -11.71 30.23
C PHE A 78 21.15 -12.28 29.14
N TYR A 79 20.82 -13.57 29.17
CA TYR A 79 19.90 -14.18 28.20
C TYR A 79 18.53 -13.50 28.18
N HIS A 80 17.97 -13.21 29.36
CA HIS A 80 16.65 -12.59 29.48
C HIS A 80 16.67 -11.10 29.09
N ILE A 81 17.71 -10.37 29.48
CA ILE A 81 17.93 -8.97 29.10
C ILE A 81 18.05 -8.86 27.58
N ASP A 82 18.92 -9.67 26.99
CA ASP A 82 19.20 -9.67 25.55
C ASP A 82 17.94 -10.01 24.75
N ARG A 83 17.20 -11.03 25.19
CA ARG A 83 15.93 -11.43 24.59
C ARG A 83 14.88 -10.32 24.62
N GLU A 84 14.64 -9.67 25.77
CA GLU A 84 13.61 -8.62 25.85
C GLU A 84 14.00 -7.37 25.04
N MET A 85 15.29 -7.00 24.99
CA MET A 85 15.74 -5.91 24.12
C MET A 85 15.60 -6.25 22.63
N GLN A 86 15.90 -7.49 22.21
CA GLN A 86 15.69 -7.94 20.83
C GLN A 86 14.20 -7.96 20.45
N VAL A 87 13.35 -8.39 21.39
CA VAL A 87 11.90 -8.36 21.23
C VAL A 87 11.36 -6.93 21.11
N CYS A 88 11.90 -5.98 21.88
CA CYS A 88 11.57 -4.57 21.72
C CYS A 88 11.90 -4.09 20.29
N LEU A 89 13.07 -4.48 19.75
CA LEU A 89 13.51 -4.10 18.39
C LEU A 89 12.70 -4.73 17.25
N ASN A 90 12.43 -6.02 17.35
CA ASN A 90 11.94 -6.82 16.24
C ASN A 90 10.49 -7.29 16.44
N GLY A 91 9.94 -7.15 17.63
CA GLY A 91 8.66 -7.73 18.00
C GLY A 91 8.74 -9.23 18.33
N ARG A 92 7.61 -9.81 18.75
CA ARG A 92 7.54 -11.19 19.25
C ARG A 92 7.14 -12.19 18.17
N THR A 93 6.28 -11.78 17.26
CA THR A 93 5.71 -12.65 16.22
C THR A 93 6.38 -12.41 14.87
N SER A 94 6.27 -13.37 13.95
CA SER A 94 6.76 -13.20 12.57
C SER A 94 6.13 -11.98 11.88
N LYS A 95 4.88 -11.64 12.22
CA LYS A 95 4.20 -10.43 11.72
C LYS A 95 4.89 -9.17 12.23
N ASP A 96 5.20 -9.10 13.52
CA ASP A 96 5.87 -7.93 14.11
C ASP A 96 7.27 -7.74 13.54
N ILE A 97 8.00 -8.83 13.31
CA ILE A 97 9.34 -8.82 12.69
C ILE A 97 9.28 -8.24 11.28
N ASN A 98 8.31 -8.68 10.49
CA ASN A 98 8.11 -8.15 9.14
C ASN A 98 7.73 -6.66 9.16
N ASN A 99 6.88 -6.25 10.10
CA ASN A 99 6.50 -4.85 10.27
C ASN A 99 7.71 -4.00 10.66
N SER A 100 8.51 -4.42 11.64
CA SER A 100 9.74 -3.73 12.05
C SER A 100 10.73 -3.60 10.88
N LYS A 101 10.89 -4.66 10.07
CA LYS A 101 11.72 -4.63 8.87
C LYS A 101 11.20 -3.61 7.84
N PHE A 102 9.89 -3.55 7.63
CA PHE A 102 9.26 -2.56 6.75
C PHE A 102 9.50 -1.14 7.26
N TYR A 103 9.21 -0.85 8.53
CA TYR A 103 9.42 0.48 9.11
C TYR A 103 10.88 0.91 9.11
N LYS A 104 11.84 -0.01 9.21
CA LYS A 104 13.27 0.33 9.05
C LYS A 104 13.65 0.71 7.62
N SER A 105 12.84 0.37 6.63
CA SER A 105 13.08 0.68 5.20
C SER A 105 12.45 1.99 4.73
N VAL A 106 11.49 2.55 5.49
CA VAL A 106 10.84 3.81 5.11
C VAL A 106 11.70 5.01 5.50
N MET A 107 11.58 6.08 4.71
CA MET A 107 12.26 7.36 4.94
C MET A 107 11.21 8.43 5.26
N SER A 108 11.58 9.40 6.10
CA SER A 108 10.73 10.58 6.31
C SER A 108 10.65 11.39 5.02
N LEU A 109 9.44 11.84 4.67
CA LEU A 109 9.22 12.70 3.52
C LEU A 109 9.66 14.15 3.78
N ASN A 110 9.82 14.54 5.06
CA ASN A 110 10.27 15.88 5.43
C ASN A 110 11.80 15.94 5.55
N VAL A 111 12.50 15.06 4.83
CA VAL A 111 13.97 15.11 4.76
C VAL A 111 14.35 16.17 3.74
N PRO A 112 15.16 17.18 4.09
CA PRO A 112 15.60 18.19 3.14
C PRO A 112 16.46 17.57 2.03
N ILE A 113 16.30 18.07 0.81
CA ILE A 113 17.04 17.64 -0.39
C ILE A 113 17.72 18.86 -1.03
N GLY A 114 19.02 18.73 -1.30
CA GLY A 114 19.86 19.75 -1.96
C GLY A 114 21.33 19.61 -1.60
N GLU A 115 22.24 20.14 -2.42
CA GLU A 115 23.69 20.04 -2.21
C GLU A 115 24.19 20.88 -1.02
N ASP A 116 23.51 21.99 -0.71
CA ASP A 116 23.99 22.97 0.28
C ASP A 116 23.12 23.10 1.55
N GLY A 117 22.04 22.33 1.68
CA GLY A 117 21.14 22.40 2.85
C GLY A 117 20.42 23.75 3.05
N GLU A 118 20.62 24.72 2.15
CA GLU A 118 19.90 26.01 2.11
C GLU A 118 18.59 25.95 1.31
N SER A 119 18.34 24.84 0.60
CA SER A 119 17.05 24.63 -0.07
C SER A 119 15.99 24.22 0.95
N ASN A 120 14.89 24.98 1.00
CA ASN A 120 13.67 24.60 1.72
C ASN A 120 12.91 23.43 1.04
N LEU A 121 13.60 22.66 0.19
CA LEU A 121 13.00 21.58 -0.57
C LEU A 121 13.06 20.31 0.25
N GLU A 122 11.91 19.70 0.52
CA GLU A 122 11.80 18.43 1.22
C GLU A 122 11.55 17.28 0.23
N LEU A 123 11.83 16.04 0.65
CA LEU A 123 11.58 14.86 -0.18
C LEU A 123 10.12 14.80 -0.66
N ILE A 124 9.17 15.24 0.16
CA ILE A 124 7.74 15.29 -0.18
C ILE A 124 7.45 16.13 -1.43
N ASP A 125 8.20 17.21 -1.63
CA ASP A 125 7.99 18.14 -2.74
C ASP A 125 8.42 17.53 -4.09
N THR A 126 9.19 16.44 -4.05
CA THR A 126 9.69 15.74 -5.24
C THR A 126 8.86 14.51 -5.61
N VAL A 127 7.94 14.09 -4.74
CA VAL A 127 7.11 12.89 -4.97
C VAL A 127 5.98 13.26 -5.91
N ASP A 128 5.99 12.66 -7.11
CA ASP A 128 4.93 12.85 -8.08
C ASP A 128 3.65 12.10 -7.66
N SER A 129 2.51 12.71 -7.97
CA SER A 129 1.21 12.08 -7.81
C SER A 129 0.99 11.13 -8.99
N ASN A 130 1.00 9.83 -8.71
CA ASN A 130 0.58 8.84 -9.70
C ASN A 130 -0.95 8.82 -9.94
N SER A 131 -1.69 9.74 -9.29
CA SER A 131 -3.10 9.94 -9.58
C SER A 131 -3.22 10.64 -10.93
N LYS A 132 -3.93 9.99 -11.86
CA LYS A 132 -4.36 10.62 -13.12
C LYS A 132 -5.45 11.70 -12.88
N ASP A 133 -5.73 12.02 -11.62
CA ASP A 133 -6.82 12.87 -11.14
C ASP A 133 -6.51 14.35 -11.41
N LEU A 134 -5.23 14.73 -11.51
CA LEU A 134 -4.84 15.93 -12.23
C LEU A 134 -4.93 15.62 -13.73
N GLU A 135 -6.17 15.66 -14.20
CA GLU A 135 -6.54 15.45 -15.58
C GLU A 135 -5.59 16.24 -16.48
N ASN A 136 -4.80 15.52 -17.29
CA ASN A 136 -4.12 16.13 -18.41
C ASN A 136 -5.20 16.85 -19.23
N VAL A 137 -5.24 18.18 -19.18
CA VAL A 137 -6.25 19.00 -19.86
C VAL A 137 -6.33 18.62 -21.35
N GLU A 138 -5.19 18.24 -21.92
CA GLU A 138 -5.06 17.67 -23.26
C GLU A 138 -5.86 16.37 -23.42
N TYR A 139 -5.79 15.46 -22.45
CA TYR A 139 -6.54 14.20 -22.46
C TYR A 139 -8.05 14.42 -22.34
N ILE A 140 -8.51 15.35 -21.50
CA ILE A 140 -9.94 15.70 -21.43
C ILE A 140 -10.42 16.27 -22.78
N LEU A 141 -9.65 17.22 -23.33
CA LEU A 141 -9.96 17.86 -24.62
C LEU A 141 -10.00 16.82 -25.73
N TYR A 142 -9.04 15.92 -25.76
CA TYR A 142 -8.97 14.77 -26.66
C TYR A 142 -10.20 13.88 -26.55
N CYS A 143 -10.62 13.49 -25.33
CA CYS A 143 -11.81 12.67 -25.13
C CYS A 143 -13.09 13.39 -25.57
N LYS A 144 -13.21 14.70 -25.31
CA LYS A 144 -14.35 15.52 -25.75
C LYS A 144 -14.43 15.59 -27.28
N GLU A 145 -13.30 15.79 -27.94
CA GLU A 145 -13.23 15.83 -29.40
C GLU A 145 -13.55 14.46 -30.01
N LEU A 146 -12.93 13.39 -29.52
CA LEU A 146 -13.20 12.03 -29.98
C LEU A 146 -14.68 11.65 -29.82
N ARG A 147 -15.30 12.03 -28.70
CA ARG A 147 -16.73 11.81 -28.47
C ARG A 147 -17.58 12.52 -29.54
N ARG A 148 -17.29 13.80 -29.83
CA ARG A 148 -18.00 14.57 -30.86
C ARG A 148 -17.89 13.89 -32.21
N GLU A 149 -16.69 13.49 -32.61
CA GLU A 149 -16.46 12.83 -33.89
C GLU A 149 -17.17 11.46 -33.99
N LEU A 150 -17.15 10.67 -32.93
CA LEU A 150 -17.85 9.39 -32.88
C LEU A 150 -19.37 9.58 -32.97
N GLU A 151 -19.92 10.62 -32.35
CA GLU A 151 -21.34 10.96 -32.49
C GLU A 151 -21.70 11.36 -33.92
N GLU A 152 -20.85 12.11 -34.61
CA GLU A 152 -21.00 12.43 -36.04
C GLU A 152 -20.94 11.16 -36.90
N ALA A 153 -19.93 10.31 -36.69
CA ALA A 153 -19.76 9.07 -37.43
C ALA A 153 -20.93 8.08 -37.21
N MET A 154 -21.46 8.02 -35.99
CA MET A 154 -22.65 7.25 -35.65
C MET A 154 -23.90 7.81 -36.34
N ARG A 155 -24.05 9.14 -36.40
CA ARG A 155 -25.16 9.79 -37.13
C ARG A 155 -25.14 9.46 -38.62
N ASP A 156 -23.96 9.44 -39.22
CA ASP A 156 -23.81 9.20 -40.66
C ASP A 156 -23.95 7.72 -41.05
N SER A 157 -23.48 6.80 -40.19
CA SER A 157 -23.36 5.38 -40.55
C SER A 157 -24.41 4.46 -39.92
N ASN A 158 -25.02 4.86 -38.79
CA ASN A 158 -25.93 4.03 -38.02
C ASN A 158 -27.36 4.61 -37.99
N THR A 159 -28.36 3.72 -37.93
CA THR A 159 -29.74 4.14 -37.65
C THR A 159 -29.90 4.58 -36.20
N LEU A 160 -30.93 5.37 -35.88
CA LEU A 160 -31.19 5.80 -34.48
C LEU A 160 -31.22 4.61 -33.50
N GLN A 161 -31.87 3.50 -33.89
CA GLN A 161 -31.90 2.29 -33.07
C GLN A 161 -30.50 1.67 -32.88
N GLU A 162 -29.68 1.63 -33.93
CA GLU A 162 -28.30 1.14 -33.86
C GLU A 162 -27.44 2.03 -32.95
N GLN A 163 -27.61 3.36 -33.03
CA GLN A 163 -26.90 4.33 -32.19
C GLN A 163 -27.25 4.17 -30.73
N GLU A 164 -28.53 4.12 -30.39
CA GLU A 164 -28.97 3.98 -29.00
C GLU A 164 -28.51 2.65 -28.39
N VAL A 165 -28.57 1.55 -29.16
CA VAL A 165 -28.01 0.26 -28.72
C VAL A 165 -26.50 0.38 -28.44
N LEU A 166 -25.72 1.02 -29.32
CA LEU A 166 -24.28 1.23 -29.08
C LEU A 166 -24.04 2.07 -27.82
N LYS A 167 -24.75 3.18 -27.66
CA LYS A 167 -24.62 4.06 -26.49
C LYS A 167 -24.94 3.33 -25.19
N LEU A 168 -25.96 2.47 -25.18
CA LEU A 168 -26.34 1.67 -24.01
C LEU A 168 -25.33 0.58 -23.67
N PHE A 169 -24.76 -0.10 -24.67
CA PHE A 169 -23.76 -1.14 -24.44
C PHE A 169 -22.44 -0.59 -23.89
N TYR A 170 -22.02 0.58 -24.37
CA TYR A 170 -20.71 1.16 -24.01
C TYR A 170 -20.80 2.25 -22.94
N GLY A 171 -22.00 2.58 -22.47
CA GLY A 171 -22.20 3.51 -21.38
C GLY A 171 -21.92 4.96 -21.76
N TRP A 172 -22.53 5.44 -22.85
CA TRP A 172 -22.26 6.78 -23.40
C TRP A 172 -22.74 7.92 -22.50
N ASN A 173 -23.85 7.72 -21.78
CA ASN A 173 -24.46 8.71 -20.88
C ASN A 173 -24.71 8.15 -19.47
N PHE A 174 -24.49 6.86 -19.26
CA PHE A 174 -24.78 6.11 -18.04
C PHE A 174 -23.88 4.87 -18.03
N ARG A 175 -23.92 4.06 -16.98
CA ARG A 175 -23.13 2.83 -16.91
C ARG A 175 -23.43 1.86 -18.08
N PRO A 176 -22.44 1.10 -18.59
CA PRO A 176 -22.70 0.03 -19.55
C PRO A 176 -23.81 -0.92 -19.07
N LEU A 177 -24.77 -1.24 -19.95
CA LEU A 177 -25.88 -2.13 -19.64
C LEU A 177 -25.71 -3.51 -20.27
N ALA A 178 -26.27 -4.53 -19.63
CA ALA A 178 -26.29 -5.87 -20.20
C ALA A 178 -27.28 -5.95 -21.37
N GLY A 179 -27.01 -6.82 -22.36
CA GLY A 179 -27.88 -6.97 -23.54
C GLY A 179 -29.35 -7.27 -23.20
N ALA A 180 -29.60 -8.07 -22.15
CA ALA A 180 -30.95 -8.37 -21.68
C ALA A 180 -31.68 -7.15 -21.08
N GLU A 181 -30.96 -6.21 -20.45
CA GLU A 181 -31.53 -4.96 -19.93
C GLU A 181 -31.84 -4.01 -21.08
N ILE A 182 -30.93 -3.91 -22.06
CA ILE A 182 -31.12 -3.12 -23.28
C ILE A 182 -32.35 -3.61 -24.06
N GLU A 183 -32.54 -4.93 -24.15
CA GLU A 183 -33.69 -5.53 -24.82
C GLU A 183 -35.02 -5.17 -24.13
N LYS A 184 -35.04 -5.12 -22.79
CA LYS A 184 -36.21 -4.65 -22.03
C LYS A 184 -36.47 -3.16 -22.25
N ILE A 185 -35.43 -2.33 -22.19
CA ILE A 185 -35.56 -0.86 -22.34
C ILE A 185 -36.06 -0.50 -23.74
N LEU A 186 -35.54 -1.15 -24.77
CA LEU A 186 -35.86 -0.84 -26.17
C LEU A 186 -36.97 -1.74 -26.75
N ASN A 187 -37.64 -2.55 -25.94
CA ASN A 187 -38.68 -3.51 -26.36
C ASN A 187 -38.25 -4.40 -27.55
N LEU A 188 -37.06 -4.99 -27.45
CA LEU A 188 -36.49 -5.84 -28.49
C LEU A 188 -36.67 -7.32 -28.18
N GLN A 189 -36.59 -8.14 -29.24
CA GLN A 189 -36.57 -9.59 -29.10
C GLN A 189 -35.30 -10.07 -28.38
N PRO A 190 -35.35 -11.21 -27.66
CA PRO A 190 -34.19 -11.79 -27.02
C PRO A 190 -33.01 -11.99 -27.99
N ASN A 191 -31.79 -11.70 -27.53
CA ASN A 191 -30.54 -11.74 -28.31
C ASN A 191 -30.46 -10.77 -29.49
N LYS A 192 -31.46 -9.90 -29.71
CA LYS A 192 -31.46 -8.95 -30.81
C LYS A 192 -30.50 -7.78 -30.56
N SER A 193 -30.30 -7.38 -29.31
CA SER A 193 -29.39 -6.27 -28.95
C SER A 193 -27.96 -6.53 -29.42
N ASN A 194 -27.43 -7.73 -29.18
CA ASN A 194 -26.09 -8.11 -29.59
C ASN A 194 -25.93 -8.13 -31.12
N LEU A 195 -26.96 -8.60 -31.86
CA LEU A 195 -26.94 -8.58 -33.32
C LEU A 195 -26.90 -7.14 -33.85
N ILE A 196 -27.72 -6.26 -33.28
CA ILE A 196 -27.75 -4.83 -33.64
C ILE A 196 -26.39 -4.19 -33.33
N LYS A 197 -25.79 -4.45 -32.16
CA LYS A 197 -24.44 -3.99 -31.80
C LYS A 197 -23.40 -4.37 -32.85
N THR A 198 -23.32 -5.66 -33.20
CA THR A 198 -22.35 -6.15 -34.17
C THR A 198 -22.56 -5.53 -35.55
N LYS A 199 -23.82 -5.42 -36.00
CA LYS A 199 -24.16 -4.76 -37.26
C LYS A 199 -23.77 -3.29 -37.26
N ALA A 200 -24.07 -2.57 -36.19
CA ALA A 200 -23.78 -1.16 -36.03
C ALA A 200 -22.27 -0.88 -36.04
N LEU A 201 -21.48 -1.68 -35.30
CA LEU A 201 -20.02 -1.59 -35.30
C LEU A 201 -19.41 -1.88 -36.67
N ASN A 202 -19.93 -2.87 -37.41
CA ASN A 202 -19.44 -3.16 -38.76
C ASN A 202 -19.69 -2.00 -39.73
N LYS A 203 -20.85 -1.34 -39.64
CA LYS A 203 -21.12 -0.13 -40.42
C LYS A 203 -20.17 1.01 -40.07
N LEU A 204 -19.92 1.21 -38.77
CA LEU A 204 -18.98 2.23 -38.30
C LEU A 204 -17.55 1.96 -38.80
N ARG A 205 -17.11 0.69 -38.80
CA ARG A 205 -15.81 0.26 -39.36
C ARG A 205 -15.69 0.48 -40.88
N CYS A 206 -16.81 0.46 -41.60
CA CYS A 206 -16.83 0.76 -43.03
C CYS A 206 -17.03 2.26 -43.33
N SER A 207 -17.19 3.11 -42.31
CA SER A 207 -17.44 4.54 -42.48
C SER A 207 -16.22 5.29 -43.03
N LYS A 208 -16.47 6.50 -43.56
CA LYS A 208 -15.40 7.42 -43.95
C LYS A 208 -14.57 7.83 -42.73
N TRP A 209 -15.22 8.10 -41.60
CA TRP A 209 -14.55 8.45 -40.34
C TRP A 209 -13.57 7.36 -39.90
N TYR A 210 -13.96 6.08 -39.89
CA TYR A 210 -13.06 5.01 -39.46
C TYR A 210 -11.81 4.90 -40.34
N ARG A 211 -11.96 5.08 -41.66
CA ARG A 211 -10.83 5.06 -42.60
C ARG A 211 -9.88 6.24 -42.45
N MET A 212 -10.38 7.42 -42.05
CA MET A 212 -9.59 8.64 -41.94
C MET A 212 -8.97 8.82 -40.55
N TYR A 213 -9.75 8.57 -39.50
CA TYR A 213 -9.41 8.86 -38.11
C TYR A 213 -9.39 7.60 -37.25
N GLY A 214 -10.31 6.66 -37.46
CA GLY A 214 -10.40 5.43 -36.66
C GLY A 214 -9.12 4.58 -36.68
N ILE A 215 -8.41 4.51 -37.81
CA ILE A 215 -7.11 3.81 -37.91
C ILE A 215 -6.02 4.52 -37.10
N LYS A 216 -6.03 5.86 -37.07
CA LYS A 216 -5.07 6.67 -36.30
C LYS A 216 -5.27 6.44 -34.80
N TYR A 217 -6.51 6.55 -34.32
CA TYR A 217 -6.85 6.28 -32.93
C TYR A 217 -6.51 4.84 -32.51
N TYR A 218 -6.77 3.86 -33.39
CA TYR A 218 -6.39 2.46 -33.15
C TYR A 218 -4.87 2.26 -33.09
N ALA A 219 -4.10 3.00 -33.89
CA ALA A 219 -2.64 2.93 -33.90
C ALA A 219 -2.02 3.61 -32.67
N ASP A 220 -2.51 4.78 -32.27
CA ASP A 220 -1.99 5.55 -31.14
C ASP A 220 -2.19 4.81 -29.79
N ASP A 221 -3.32 4.11 -29.62
CA ASP A 221 -3.61 3.32 -28.41
C ASP A 221 -2.85 1.98 -28.34
N ILE A 222 -2.52 1.35 -29.49
CA ILE A 222 -1.84 0.05 -29.53
C ILE A 222 -0.31 0.19 -29.60
N ALA A 223 0.22 1.22 -30.27
CA ALA A 223 1.66 1.44 -30.35
C ALA A 223 2.27 1.94 -29.03
N SER A 224 1.47 2.57 -28.16
CA SER A 224 1.92 3.04 -26.83
C SER A 224 2.00 1.93 -25.78
N HIS A 225 1.41 0.76 -26.03
CA HIS A 225 1.34 -0.34 -25.06
C HIS A 225 1.80 -1.67 -25.68
N ASN A 226 2.98 -2.15 -25.27
CA ASN A 226 3.48 -3.51 -25.51
C ASN A 226 2.60 -4.55 -24.77
N HIS A 227 1.37 -4.74 -25.23
CA HIS A 227 0.38 -5.57 -24.58
C HIS A 227 -0.24 -6.54 -25.58
N SER A 228 0.12 -7.82 -25.41
CA SER A 228 -0.48 -8.99 -26.08
C SER A 228 -2.01 -8.91 -26.09
N TYR A 229 -2.66 -9.52 -27.08
CA TYR A 229 -4.13 -9.60 -27.22
C TYR A 229 -4.88 -9.98 -25.92
N ARG A 230 -4.25 -10.80 -25.05
CA ARG A 230 -4.80 -11.16 -23.73
C ARG A 230 -4.70 -10.05 -22.65
N SER A 231 -3.75 -9.14 -22.80
CA SER A 231 -3.53 -8.01 -21.89
C SER A 231 -4.51 -6.86 -22.15
N VAL A 232 -4.90 -6.68 -23.42
CA VAL A 232 -5.87 -5.66 -23.87
C VAL A 232 -7.27 -5.95 -23.33
N GLU A 233 -7.69 -7.22 -23.26
CA GLU A 233 -9.02 -7.60 -22.73
C GLU A 233 -9.15 -7.35 -21.21
N LYS A 234 -8.03 -7.31 -20.47
CA LYS A 234 -8.00 -6.91 -19.05
C LYS A 234 -7.94 -5.40 -18.82
N LEU A 235 -7.49 -4.62 -19.80
CA LEU A 235 -7.40 -3.16 -19.74
C LEU A 235 -8.62 -2.46 -20.35
N ILE A 236 -9.35 -3.13 -21.24
CA ILE A 236 -10.71 -2.76 -21.68
C ILE A 236 -11.75 -3.28 -20.67
N ASP A 237 -11.35 -3.56 -19.43
CA ASP A 237 -12.33 -3.61 -18.35
C ASP A 237 -12.70 -2.15 -18.03
N LEU A 238 -13.68 -1.63 -18.79
CA LEU A 238 -14.34 -0.33 -18.63
C LEU A 238 -14.88 -0.08 -17.20
N ASN A 239 -14.75 -1.04 -16.29
CA ASN A 239 -15.14 -0.97 -14.89
C ASN A 239 -14.22 -0.12 -13.99
N LEU A 240 -13.01 0.29 -14.43
CA LEU A 240 -12.13 1.11 -13.58
C LEU A 240 -12.21 2.61 -13.86
N HIS A 241 -12.35 3.03 -15.12
CA HIS A 241 -12.31 4.45 -15.50
C HIS A 241 -13.65 5.21 -15.35
N LEU A 242 -14.72 4.53 -14.90
CA LEU A 242 -16.02 5.15 -14.65
C LEU A 242 -16.45 5.13 -13.17
N LYS A 243 -15.56 4.75 -12.24
CA LYS A 243 -15.85 4.82 -10.79
C LYS A 243 -15.72 6.22 -10.17
N GLY A 244 -15.27 7.22 -10.93
CA GLY A 244 -14.93 8.56 -10.42
C GLY A 244 -16.02 9.64 -10.53
N LEU A 245 -17.23 9.35 -11.01
CA LEU A 245 -18.30 10.37 -11.16
C LEU A 245 -19.61 10.02 -10.42
N LEU A 246 -19.52 9.18 -9.39
CA LEU A 246 -20.61 8.98 -8.42
C LEU A 246 -20.12 9.34 -7.01
N ALA A 247 -19.85 10.62 -6.82
CA ALA A 247 -19.83 11.28 -5.52
C ALA A 247 -20.06 12.77 -5.77
N ASP A 248 -21.32 13.13 -6.02
CA ASP A 248 -22.01 14.26 -5.39
C ASP A 248 -23.42 14.37 -6.00
N GLU A 249 -24.40 14.44 -5.09
CA GLU A 249 -25.88 14.44 -5.23
C GLU A 249 -26.60 13.08 -5.22
#